data_AF-A0A261CM54-F1
#
_entry.id   AF-A0A261CM54-F1
#
_cell.length_a   1.000
_cell.length_b   1.000
_cell.length_c   1.000
_cell.angle_alpha   90.00
_cell.angle_beta   90.00
_cell.angle_gamma   90.00
#
_symmetry.space_group_name_H-M   'P 1'
#
loop_
_entity.id
_entity.type
_entity.pdbx_description
1 polymer ?
#
loop_
_entity_poly.entity_id
_entity_poly.type
_entity_poly.pdbx_seq_one_letter_code
_entity_poly.pdbx_strand_id
1 'polypeptide(L)'
;MYYDERHQYNGERYYPRQDPFDSPPRITHIHTNVHPYGGPTRDMDIAKTFDHEPFRHTDPKYKCLCNKMHVKQGCKCILAFLIIVAIIAALLLILNWNIGTWTTLIIHAILLLGIIACAFALVLAMKTEKEKLLLPVAGIAILGAIISIVFLVFTIWSLIDPSGATGQLVNNFVVSQNASHTDDQGLHENREEIETISAITLVIALAALAASLWVAFVVYKYYMYLKDMKFARVPKNQVHIEIKDLKKGINQ
;
A
#
# COMPACT_ATOMS: atom_id res chain seq x y z
N MET A 1 4.98 1.52 71.88
CA MET A 1 5.48 2.72 71.20
C MET A 1 5.22 2.58 69.70
N TYR A 2 4.36 3.45 69.16
CA TYR A 2 4.48 4.18 67.87
C TYR A 2 5.89 4.18 67.23
N TYR A 3 6.18 4.28 65.91
CA TYR A 3 5.54 4.78 64.66
C TYR A 3 6.14 4.01 63.45
N ASP A 4 5.36 3.62 62.43
CA ASP A 4 5.31 4.14 61.03
C ASP A 4 6.61 4.75 60.44
N GLU A 5 7.10 4.19 59.33
CA GLU A 5 7.70 4.98 58.25
C GLU A 5 7.52 4.30 56.89
N ARG A 6 6.78 4.98 56.03
CA ARG A 6 6.52 4.67 54.62
C ARG A 6 7.77 4.96 53.80
N HIS A 7 8.11 4.07 52.86
CA HIS A 7 8.84 4.48 51.67
C HIS A 7 8.03 4.20 50.40
N GLN A 8 7.79 5.30 49.69
CA GLN A 8 7.08 5.44 48.43
C GLN A 8 7.76 4.62 47.32
N TYR A 9 7.03 3.67 46.75
CA TYR A 9 7.32 3.17 45.40
C TYR A 9 6.76 4.17 44.39
N ASN A 10 7.61 5.05 43.86
CA ASN A 10 7.29 5.81 42.65
C ASN A 10 7.33 4.87 41.46
N GLY A 11 6.16 4.41 41.04
CA GLY A 11 5.96 3.73 39.78
C GLY A 11 5.86 4.73 38.64
N GLU A 12 6.83 4.72 37.74
CA GLU A 12 6.60 5.18 36.38
C GLU A 12 6.62 3.98 35.44
N ARG A 13 5.44 3.40 35.22
CA ARG A 13 5.21 2.54 34.06
C ARG A 13 5.16 3.43 32.84
N TYR A 14 6.14 3.27 31.97
CA TYR A 14 6.18 3.86 30.64
C TYR A 14 4.99 3.33 29.83
N TYR A 15 3.90 4.10 29.74
CA TYR A 15 2.83 3.83 28.78
C TYR A 15 3.26 4.37 27.41
N PRO A 16 3.23 3.56 26.35
CA PRO A 16 3.42 4.08 25.00
C PRO A 16 2.30 5.09 24.72
N ARG A 17 2.69 6.27 24.26
CA ARG A 17 1.82 7.37 23.86
C ARG A 17 0.79 6.85 22.86
N GLN A 18 -0.42 6.58 23.34
CA GLN A 18 -1.57 6.27 22.50
C GLN A 18 -1.90 7.52 21.67
N ASP A 19 -1.96 7.37 20.36
CA ASP A 19 -2.58 8.37 19.50
C ASP A 19 -4.04 8.55 19.96
N PRO A 20 -4.60 9.77 19.95
CA PRO A 20 -5.93 10.08 20.53
C PRO A 20 -7.12 9.34 19.86
N PHE A 21 -6.86 8.45 18.91
CA PHE A 21 -7.86 7.65 18.20
C PHE A 21 -7.93 6.18 18.66
N ASP A 22 -7.02 5.71 19.52
CA ASP A 22 -7.05 4.34 20.08
C ASP A 22 -7.85 4.24 21.39
N SER A 23 -8.58 5.29 21.77
CA SER A 23 -9.50 5.23 22.90
C SER A 23 -10.76 4.44 22.48
N PRO A 24 -11.14 3.34 23.17
CA PRO A 24 -12.50 2.85 23.04
C PRO A 24 -13.47 3.99 23.41
N PRO A 25 -14.67 4.06 22.81
CA PRO A 25 -15.63 5.09 23.16
C PRO A 25 -15.83 5.08 24.68
N ARG A 26 -15.68 6.24 25.32
CA ARG A 26 -15.95 6.41 26.74
C ARG A 26 -17.41 6.02 26.96
N ILE A 27 -17.64 4.81 27.46
CA ILE A 27 -18.95 4.37 27.94
C ILE A 27 -19.22 5.23 29.18
N THR A 28 -19.91 6.35 28.98
CA THR A 28 -20.62 6.98 30.08
C THR A 28 -21.72 6.01 30.48
N HIS A 29 -21.48 5.23 31.54
CA HIS A 29 -22.55 4.55 32.24
C HIS A 29 -23.50 5.64 32.74
N ILE A 30 -24.52 5.94 31.96
CA ILE A 30 -25.69 6.66 32.44
C ILE A 30 -26.34 5.68 33.40
N HIS A 31 -26.02 5.83 34.70
CA HIS A 31 -26.84 5.24 35.75
C HIS A 31 -28.22 5.87 35.62
N THR A 32 -29.12 5.22 34.89
CA THR A 32 -30.55 5.50 34.99
C THR A 32 -30.98 5.03 36.37
N ASN A 33 -30.91 5.93 37.35
CA ASN A 33 -31.67 5.80 38.58
C ASN A 33 -33.14 5.72 38.18
N VAL A 34 -33.70 4.52 38.28
CA VAL A 34 -35.13 4.25 38.07
C VAL A 34 -35.87 4.85 39.27
N HIS A 35 -36.36 6.08 39.12
CA HIS A 35 -37.36 6.63 40.03
C HIS A 35 -38.73 5.98 39.73
N PRO A 36 -39.47 5.49 40.74
CA PRO A 36 -40.74 4.84 40.53
C PRO A 36 -41.87 5.87 40.62
N TYR A 37 -42.08 6.70 39.59
CA TYR A 37 -43.34 7.44 39.45
C TYR A 37 -43.78 7.48 38.00
N GLY A 38 -45.02 7.00 37.80
CA GLY A 38 -45.64 6.78 36.51
C GLY A 38 -45.74 8.04 35.65
N GLY A 39 -45.38 7.89 34.39
CA GLY A 39 -45.58 8.82 33.29
C GLY A 39 -45.68 8.03 31.98
N PRO A 40 -46.37 8.57 30.96
CA PRO A 40 -46.85 7.80 29.82
C PRO A 40 -45.69 7.20 29.05
N THR A 41 -45.91 5.96 28.58
CA THR A 41 -45.02 5.12 27.78
C THR A 41 -44.32 5.95 26.72
N ARG A 42 -43.09 6.39 27.03
CA ARG A 42 -42.13 6.78 25.99
C ARG A 42 -41.87 5.50 25.21
N ASP A 43 -42.24 5.51 23.93
CA ASP A 43 -41.67 4.59 22.94
C ASP A 43 -40.17 4.54 23.17
N MET A 44 -39.72 3.43 23.77
CA MET A 44 -38.31 3.12 23.75
C MET A 44 -38.02 2.85 22.29
N ASP A 45 -37.37 3.80 21.63
CA ASP A 45 -36.70 3.60 20.34
C ASP A 45 -35.73 2.42 20.54
N ILE A 46 -36.21 1.19 20.40
CA ILE A 46 -35.41 -0.05 20.38
C ILE A 46 -34.35 0.05 19.26
N ALA A 47 -34.62 0.88 18.25
CA ALA A 47 -33.68 1.29 17.22
C ALA A 47 -32.42 2.00 17.74
N LYS A 48 -32.45 2.64 18.92
CA LYS A 48 -31.27 3.28 19.54
C LYS A 48 -30.43 2.32 20.40
N THR A 49 -30.94 1.12 20.70
CA THR A 49 -30.26 0.10 21.50
C THR A 49 -29.72 -1.06 20.66
N PHE A 50 -29.78 -0.99 19.32
CA PHE A 50 -28.90 -1.83 18.52
C PHE A 50 -27.48 -1.35 18.78
N ASP A 51 -26.78 -2.09 19.65
CA ASP A 51 -25.36 -1.97 19.89
C ASP A 51 -24.65 -2.06 18.54
N HIS A 52 -24.40 -0.91 17.93
CA HIS A 52 -23.59 -0.82 16.73
C HIS A 52 -22.24 -1.41 17.08
N GLU A 53 -22.00 -2.64 16.64
CA GLU A 53 -20.72 -3.28 16.91
C GLU A 53 -19.63 -2.39 16.29
N PRO A 54 -18.70 -1.87 17.12
CA PRO A 54 -17.71 -0.93 16.63
C PRO A 54 -16.89 -1.61 15.53
N PHE A 55 -16.65 -0.88 14.44
CA PHE A 55 -15.93 -1.43 13.30
C PHE A 55 -14.58 -2.01 13.75
N ARG A 56 -14.40 -3.32 13.51
CA ARG A 56 -13.22 -4.06 13.96
C ARG A 56 -11.99 -3.72 13.10
N HIS A 57 -11.30 -2.62 13.45
CA HIS A 57 -10.10 -2.14 12.74
C HIS A 57 -8.94 -3.14 12.74
N THR A 58 -8.90 -4.07 13.70
CA THR A 58 -7.80 -5.03 13.90
C THR A 58 -8.01 -6.38 13.24
N ASP A 59 -9.09 -6.54 12.46
CA ASP A 59 -9.40 -7.76 11.72
C ASP A 59 -8.21 -8.15 10.80
N PRO A 60 -7.75 -9.43 10.83
CA PRO A 60 -6.71 -9.93 9.93
C PRO A 60 -6.91 -9.56 8.46
N LYS A 61 -8.16 -9.40 7.99
CA LYS A 61 -8.42 -9.01 6.59
C LYS A 61 -7.84 -7.64 6.21
N TYR A 62 -7.60 -6.75 7.18
CA TYR A 62 -6.99 -5.42 7.01
C TYR A 62 -5.52 -5.37 7.42
N LYS A 63 -4.86 -6.52 7.48
CA LYS A 63 -3.42 -6.61 7.70
C LYS A 63 -2.72 -7.08 6.42
N CYS A 64 -1.48 -6.64 6.28
CA CYS A 64 -0.53 -7.01 5.25
C CYS A 64 0.72 -7.60 5.91
N LEU A 65 1.66 -8.10 5.09
CA LEU A 65 2.90 -8.71 5.57
C LEU A 65 2.63 -9.87 6.55
N CYS A 66 1.95 -10.91 6.07
CA CYS A 66 1.57 -12.09 6.88
C CYS A 66 0.80 -11.74 8.17
N ASN A 67 -0.18 -10.83 8.07
CA ASN A 67 -1.01 -10.35 9.17
C ASN A 67 -0.25 -9.63 10.30
N LYS A 68 0.98 -9.13 10.05
CA LYS A 68 1.77 -8.42 11.06
C LYS A 68 1.56 -6.90 11.05
N MET A 69 1.23 -6.32 9.89
CA MET A 69 1.18 -4.87 9.73
C MET A 69 -0.20 -4.40 9.25
N HIS A 70 -0.82 -3.43 9.91
CA HIS A 70 -2.09 -2.85 9.44
C HIS A 70 -1.90 -2.15 8.08
N VAL A 71 -2.89 -2.25 7.19
CA VAL A 71 -2.81 -1.74 5.81
C VAL A 71 -2.52 -0.24 5.72
N LYS A 72 -3.00 0.56 6.68
CA LYS A 72 -2.67 2.00 6.76
C LYS A 72 -1.18 2.23 7.00
N GLN A 73 -0.54 1.40 7.81
CA GLN A 73 0.91 1.46 8.02
C GLN A 73 1.65 0.98 6.77
N GLY A 74 1.15 -0.06 6.10
CA GLY A 74 1.68 -0.50 4.80
C GLY A 74 1.65 0.60 3.75
N CYS A 75 0.57 1.39 3.67
CA CYS A 75 0.52 2.56 2.77
C CYS A 75 1.54 3.64 3.13
N LYS A 76 1.86 3.85 4.41
CA LYS A 76 2.97 4.76 4.81
C LYS A 76 4.33 4.22 4.35
N CYS A 77 4.56 2.91 4.46
CA CYS A 77 5.79 2.29 3.94
C CYS A 77 5.90 2.46 2.42
N ILE A 78 4.81 2.26 1.67
CA ILE A 78 4.76 2.49 0.22
C ILE A 78 5.05 3.96 -0.10
N LEU A 79 4.47 4.89 0.67
CA LEU A 79 4.74 6.32 0.47
C LEU A 79 6.23 6.64 0.67
N ALA A 80 6.85 6.12 1.72
CA ALA A 80 8.28 6.28 1.96
C ALA A 80 9.13 5.69 0.81
N PHE A 81 8.76 4.49 0.34
CA PHE A 81 9.38 3.87 -0.83
C PHE A 81 9.26 4.73 -2.09
N LEU A 82 8.08 5.27 -2.39
CA LEU A 82 7.86 6.15 -3.54
C LEU A 82 8.69 7.44 -3.46
N ILE A 83 8.88 8.00 -2.25
CA ILE A 83 9.72 9.18 -2.05
C ILE A 83 11.19 8.85 -2.38
N ILE A 84 11.69 7.71 -1.90
CA ILE A 84 13.07 7.27 -2.21
C ILE A 84 13.23 7.09 -3.73
N VAL A 85 12.29 6.41 -4.38
CA VAL A 85 12.32 6.20 -5.84
C VAL A 85 12.22 7.54 -6.59
N ALA A 86 11.42 8.50 -6.13
CA ALA A 86 11.33 9.83 -6.72
C ALA A 86 12.66 10.59 -6.62
N ILE A 87 13.36 10.50 -5.49
CA ILE A 87 14.69 11.11 -5.31
C ILE A 87 15.69 10.50 -6.28
N ILE A 88 15.73 9.16 -6.38
CA ILE A 88 16.62 8.46 -7.32
C ILE A 88 16.30 8.87 -8.76
N ALA A 89 15.02 8.89 -9.14
CA ALA A 89 14.60 9.31 -10.49
C ALA A 89 14.96 10.77 -10.79
N ALA A 90 14.84 11.68 -9.82
CA ALA A 90 15.25 13.07 -9.97
C ALA A 90 16.77 13.21 -10.15
N LEU A 91 17.56 12.45 -9.37
CA LEU A 91 19.02 12.42 -9.54
C LEU A 91 19.42 11.89 -10.92
N LEU A 92 18.78 10.82 -11.38
CA LEU A 92 19.02 10.27 -12.73
C LEU A 92 18.66 11.28 -13.82
N LEU A 93 17.57 12.03 -13.66
CA LEU A 93 17.19 13.08 -14.59
C LEU A 93 18.22 14.22 -14.63
N ILE A 94 18.73 14.64 -13.46
CA ILE A 94 19.76 15.68 -13.37
C ILE A 94 21.06 15.24 -14.02
N LEU A 95 21.50 13.99 -13.76
CA LEU A 95 22.71 13.44 -14.35
C LEU A 95 22.61 13.31 -15.87
N ASN A 96 21.44 12.93 -16.39
CA ASN A 96 21.21 12.79 -17.81
C ASN A 96 20.93 14.12 -18.52
N TRP A 97 20.74 15.24 -17.80
CA TRP A 97 20.34 16.53 -18.38
C TRP A 97 21.24 17.02 -19.52
N ASN A 98 22.55 16.78 -19.42
CA ASN A 98 23.53 17.25 -20.41
C ASN A 98 24.09 16.14 -21.31
N ILE A 99 23.81 14.87 -21.02
CA ILE A 99 24.45 13.72 -21.68
C ILE A 99 23.42 12.85 -22.41
N GLY A 100 22.18 12.83 -21.93
CA GLY A 100 21.10 12.03 -22.48
C GLY A 100 20.48 12.65 -23.74
N THR A 101 19.81 11.83 -24.54
CA THR A 101 19.02 12.31 -25.67
C THR A 101 17.69 12.89 -25.19
N TRP A 102 17.08 13.81 -25.95
CA TRP A 102 15.81 14.44 -25.58
C TRP A 102 14.70 13.43 -25.26
N THR A 103 14.65 12.32 -25.99
CA THR A 103 13.70 11.23 -25.76
C THR A 103 13.83 10.64 -24.36
N THR A 104 15.05 10.51 -23.85
CA THR A 104 15.36 9.81 -22.61
C THR A 104 15.08 10.72 -21.44
N LEU A 105 15.37 12.01 -21.59
CA LEU A 105 14.93 13.05 -20.67
C LEU A 105 13.40 13.11 -20.54
N ILE A 106 12.67 13.05 -21.66
CA ILE A 106 11.21 13.06 -21.65
C ILE A 106 10.66 11.83 -20.92
N ILE A 107 11.19 10.63 -21.20
CA ILE A 107 10.77 9.40 -20.52
C ILE A 107 11.01 9.49 -19.00
N HIS A 108 12.20 9.92 -18.58
CA HIS A 108 12.51 10.09 -17.15
C HIS A 108 11.61 11.14 -16.48
N ALA A 109 11.32 12.25 -17.17
CA ALA A 109 10.41 13.27 -16.66
C ALA A 109 8.98 12.74 -16.48
N ILE A 110 8.45 11.99 -17.45
CA ILE A 110 7.12 11.37 -17.37
C ILE A 110 7.07 10.36 -16.21
N LEU A 111 8.10 9.53 -16.06
CA LEU A 111 8.19 8.56 -14.96
C LEU A 111 8.21 9.28 -13.60
N LEU A 112 9.02 10.33 -13.45
CA LEU A 112 9.09 11.12 -12.22
C LEU A 112 7.73 11.76 -11.88
N LEU A 113 7.07 12.37 -12.86
CA LEU A 113 5.73 12.94 -12.67
C LEU A 113 4.71 11.87 -12.28
N GLY A 114 4.78 10.68 -12.90
CA GLY A 114 3.92 9.55 -12.55
C GLY A 114 4.11 9.08 -11.10
N ILE A 115 5.36 8.99 -10.63
CA ILE A 115 5.68 8.62 -9.25
C ILE A 115 5.13 9.67 -8.27
N ILE A 116 5.34 10.96 -8.56
CA ILE A 116 4.83 12.06 -7.73
C ILE A 116 3.30 12.04 -7.67
N ALA A 117 2.63 11.84 -8.82
CA ALA A 117 1.18 11.73 -8.88
C ALA A 117 0.65 10.55 -8.05
N CYS A 118 1.31 9.40 -8.10
CA CYS A 118 0.94 8.24 -7.28
C CYS A 118 1.13 8.51 -5.78
N ALA A 119 2.25 9.12 -5.39
CA ALA A 119 2.51 9.50 -4.01
C ALA A 119 1.46 10.50 -3.49
N PHE A 120 1.14 11.51 -4.29
CA PHE A 120 0.12 12.50 -3.97
C PHE A 120 -1.27 11.86 -3.84
N ALA A 121 -1.65 10.98 -4.77
CA ALA A 121 -2.91 10.24 -4.71
C ALA A 121 -3.02 9.38 -3.44
N LEU A 122 -1.93 8.70 -3.04
CA LEU A 122 -1.87 7.94 -1.79
C LEU A 122 -2.02 8.84 -0.55
N VAL A 123 -1.33 9.98 -0.51
CA VAL A 123 -1.46 10.95 0.60
C VAL A 123 -2.89 11.48 0.69
N LEU A 124 -3.48 11.87 -0.43
CA LEU A 124 -4.87 12.33 -0.47
C LEU A 124 -5.85 11.24 -0.06
N ALA A 125 -5.65 10.00 -0.51
CA ALA A 125 -6.48 8.87 -0.10
C ALA A 125 -6.41 8.64 1.42
N MET A 126 -5.22 8.74 2.02
CA MET A 126 -5.03 8.60 3.47
C MET A 126 -5.62 9.75 4.27
N LYS A 127 -5.54 10.99 3.77
CA LYS A 127 -6.08 12.18 4.46
C LYS A 127 -7.60 12.31 4.33
N THR A 128 -8.14 12.00 3.15
CA THR A 128 -9.56 12.19 2.85
C THR A 128 -10.40 10.93 3.07
N GLU A 129 -9.75 9.79 3.33
CA GLU A 129 -10.37 8.47 3.47
C GLU A 129 -11.25 8.07 2.27
N LYS A 130 -10.99 8.67 1.09
CA LYS A 130 -11.71 8.38 -0.16
C LYS A 130 -11.12 7.15 -0.84
N GLU A 131 -11.87 6.07 -0.81
CA GLU A 131 -11.48 4.77 -1.37
C GLU A 131 -11.18 4.84 -2.89
N LYS A 132 -11.94 5.65 -3.64
CA LYS A 132 -11.80 5.74 -5.11
C LYS A 132 -10.44 6.29 -5.56
N LEU A 133 -9.72 7.02 -4.72
CA LEU A 133 -8.39 7.55 -5.03
C LEU A 133 -7.31 6.45 -5.06
N LEU A 134 -7.58 5.28 -4.47
CA LEU A 134 -6.65 4.15 -4.45
C LEU A 134 -6.70 3.29 -5.70
N LEU A 135 -7.83 3.33 -6.44
CA LEU A 135 -8.00 2.57 -7.68
C LEU A 135 -6.98 2.92 -8.77
N PRO A 136 -6.69 4.19 -9.09
CA PRO A 136 -5.67 4.51 -10.09
C PRO A 136 -4.27 4.06 -9.65
N VAL A 137 -3.94 4.15 -8.35
CA VAL A 137 -2.65 3.69 -7.83
C VAL A 137 -2.52 2.17 -7.95
N ALA A 138 -3.57 1.43 -7.59
CA ALA A 138 -3.60 -0.02 -7.77
C ALA A 138 -3.52 -0.42 -9.25
N GLY A 139 -4.24 0.30 -10.14
CA GLY A 139 -4.20 0.06 -11.58
C GLY A 139 -2.82 0.27 -12.18
N ILE A 140 -2.12 1.34 -11.79
CA ILE A 140 -0.74 1.59 -12.22
C ILE A 140 0.20 0.50 -11.71
N ALA A 141 0.05 0.04 -10.46
CA ALA A 141 0.86 -1.04 -9.92
C ALA A 141 0.64 -2.38 -10.66
N ILE A 142 -0.60 -2.69 -11.04
CA ILE A 142 -0.93 -3.87 -11.86
C ILE A 142 -0.33 -3.75 -13.25
N LEU A 143 -0.47 -2.58 -13.89
CA LEU A 143 0.15 -2.31 -15.19
C LEU A 143 1.68 -2.46 -15.12
N GLY A 144 2.29 -1.93 -14.06
CA GLY A 144 3.72 -2.11 -13.77
C GLY A 144 4.11 -3.58 -13.66
N ALA A 145 3.33 -4.39 -12.95
CA ALA A 145 3.57 -5.83 -12.87
C ALA A 145 3.49 -6.53 -14.23
N ILE A 146 2.52 -6.17 -15.08
CA ILE A 146 2.41 -6.71 -16.45
C ILE A 146 3.64 -6.34 -17.28
N ILE A 147 4.06 -5.07 -17.24
CA ILE A 147 5.26 -4.61 -17.94
C ILE A 147 6.51 -5.36 -17.44
N SER A 148 6.65 -5.55 -16.12
CA SER A 148 7.76 -6.32 -15.56
C SER A 148 7.77 -7.78 -16.00
N ILE A 149 6.60 -8.42 -16.15
CA ILE A 149 6.51 -9.80 -16.67
C ILE A 149 6.97 -9.85 -18.13
N VAL A 150 6.48 -8.93 -18.97
CA VAL A 150 6.89 -8.86 -20.38
C VAL A 150 8.40 -8.64 -20.49
N PHE A 151 8.93 -7.70 -19.71
CA PHE A 151 10.37 -7.44 -19.68
C PHE A 151 11.18 -8.66 -19.20
N LEU A 152 10.69 -9.38 -18.19
CA LEU A 152 11.29 -10.64 -17.72
C LEU A 152 11.42 -11.68 -18.83
N VAL A 153 10.36 -11.85 -19.63
CA VAL A 153 10.38 -12.80 -20.77
C VAL A 153 11.46 -12.41 -21.78
N PHE A 154 11.56 -11.12 -22.11
CA PHE A 154 12.61 -10.62 -23.01
C PHE A 154 14.02 -10.81 -22.44
N THR A 155 14.23 -10.54 -21.14
CA THR A 155 15.54 -10.72 -20.50
C THR A 155 15.94 -12.20 -20.43
N ILE A 156 14.99 -13.11 -20.16
CA ILE A 156 15.27 -14.55 -20.20
C ILE A 156 15.65 -14.99 -21.62
N TRP A 157 14.94 -14.50 -22.63
CA TRP A 157 15.26 -14.81 -24.03
C TRP A 157 16.65 -14.29 -24.43
N SER A 158 17.00 -13.08 -23.98
CA SER A 158 18.33 -12.49 -24.16
C SER A 158 19.46 -13.32 -23.53
N LEU A 159 19.18 -14.08 -22.47
CA LEU A 159 20.19 -14.97 -21.86
C LEU A 159 20.38 -16.26 -22.67
N ILE A 160 19.34 -16.74 -23.35
CA ILE A 160 19.40 -17.95 -24.18
C ILE A 160 20.11 -17.65 -25.50
N ASP A 161 19.75 -16.54 -26.14
CA ASP A 161 20.35 -16.08 -27.39
C ASP A 161 20.78 -14.61 -27.27
N PRO A 162 21.97 -14.36 -26.66
CA PRO A 162 22.49 -13.01 -26.50
C PRO A 162 22.86 -12.35 -27.83
N SER A 163 23.13 -13.15 -28.86
CA SER A 163 23.41 -12.69 -30.22
C SER A 163 22.18 -12.33 -31.04
N GLY A 164 21.01 -12.82 -30.65
CA GLY A 164 19.77 -12.57 -31.35
C GLY A 164 19.28 -11.12 -31.19
N ALA A 165 18.30 -10.75 -32.01
CA ALA A 165 17.66 -9.43 -31.98
C ALA A 165 17.13 -9.05 -30.59
N THR A 166 16.69 -10.04 -29.80
CA THR A 166 16.20 -9.83 -28.44
C THR A 166 17.32 -9.48 -27.46
N GLY A 167 18.50 -10.09 -27.60
CA GLY A 167 19.68 -9.76 -26.79
C GLY A 167 20.17 -8.35 -27.06
N GLN A 168 20.22 -7.97 -28.34
CA GLN A 168 20.55 -6.60 -28.74
C GLN A 168 19.53 -5.58 -28.21
N LEU A 169 18.23 -5.91 -28.23
CA LEU A 169 17.18 -5.02 -27.71
C LEU A 169 17.32 -4.79 -26.21
N VAL A 170 17.54 -5.84 -25.42
CA VAL A 170 17.75 -5.73 -23.97
C VAL A 170 19.02 -4.95 -23.66
N ASN A 171 20.12 -5.23 -24.38
CA ASN A 171 21.38 -4.51 -24.21
C ASN A 171 21.24 -3.01 -24.53
N ASN A 172 20.56 -2.67 -25.63
CA ASN A 172 20.29 -1.28 -26.00
C ASN A 172 19.37 -0.58 -24.98
N PHE A 173 18.43 -1.30 -24.37
CA PHE A 173 17.56 -0.73 -23.36
C PHE A 173 18.27 -0.52 -22.01
N VAL A 174 19.25 -1.36 -21.67
CA VAL A 174 19.92 -1.36 -20.36
C VAL A 174 21.23 -0.58 -20.35
N VAL A 175 22.02 -0.65 -21.42
CA VAL A 175 23.43 -0.18 -21.45
C VAL A 175 23.63 1.02 -22.37
N SER A 176 22.94 1.06 -23.50
CA SER A 176 23.32 1.93 -24.62
C SER A 176 22.13 2.66 -25.25
N GLN A 177 21.95 3.92 -24.86
CA GLN A 177 21.20 4.89 -25.67
C GLN A 177 22.07 5.65 -26.69
N ASN A 178 23.40 5.46 -26.66
CA ASN A 178 24.35 6.21 -27.49
C ASN A 178 25.25 5.36 -28.40
N ALA A 179 25.27 4.02 -28.29
CA ALA A 179 26.00 3.19 -29.26
C ALA A 179 25.04 2.75 -30.35
N SER A 180 25.01 3.53 -31.43
CA SER A 180 24.60 3.04 -32.74
C SER A 180 25.41 1.78 -33.06
N HIS A 181 24.71 0.67 -33.35
CA HIS A 181 25.26 -0.51 -34.01
C HIS A 181 26.63 -0.96 -33.48
N THR A 182 26.64 -1.80 -32.43
CA THR A 182 27.77 -2.71 -32.24
C THR A 182 27.82 -3.63 -33.46
N ASP A 183 28.76 -3.33 -34.35
CA ASP A 183 29.13 -4.13 -35.51
C ASP A 183 29.26 -5.61 -35.11
N ASP A 184 28.79 -6.52 -35.96
CA ASP A 184 28.62 -7.96 -35.66
C ASP A 184 29.91 -8.66 -35.18
N GLN A 185 31.08 -8.04 -35.34
CA GLN A 185 32.37 -8.52 -34.84
C GLN A 185 32.64 -8.25 -33.36
N GLY A 186 32.06 -7.20 -32.75
CA GLY A 186 32.27 -6.85 -31.33
C GLY A 186 31.42 -7.66 -30.35
N LEU A 187 30.45 -8.44 -30.84
CA LEU A 187 29.48 -9.15 -30.01
C LEU A 187 30.03 -10.45 -29.41
N HIS A 188 31.00 -11.08 -30.09
CA HIS A 188 31.65 -12.30 -29.61
C HIS A 188 32.71 -12.03 -28.53
N GLU A 189 33.39 -10.86 -28.57
CA GLU A 189 34.34 -10.44 -27.53
C GLU A 189 33.64 -9.93 -26.26
N ASN A 190 32.41 -9.41 -26.36
CA ASN A 190 31.66 -8.85 -25.23
C ASN A 190 30.59 -9.79 -24.64
N ARG A 191 30.59 -11.07 -25.00
CA ARG A 191 29.55 -12.04 -24.58
C ARG A 191 29.43 -12.15 -23.06
N GLU A 192 30.55 -12.13 -22.35
CA GLU A 192 30.59 -12.22 -20.88
C GLU A 192 30.03 -10.95 -20.20
N GLU A 193 30.27 -9.78 -20.78
CA GLU A 193 29.70 -8.51 -20.30
C GLU A 193 28.18 -8.47 -20.53
N ILE A 194 27.72 -8.88 -21.71
CA ILE A 194 26.29 -8.96 -22.05
C ILE A 194 25.56 -9.95 -21.12
N GLU A 195 26.16 -11.10 -20.84
CA GLU A 195 25.61 -12.12 -19.93
C GLU A 195 25.51 -11.57 -18.49
N THR A 196 26.55 -10.89 -18.01
CA THR A 196 26.58 -10.27 -16.67
C THR A 196 25.51 -9.18 -16.52
N ILE A 197 25.39 -8.30 -17.52
CA ILE A 197 24.41 -7.22 -17.53
C ILE A 197 22.98 -7.77 -17.60
N SER A 198 22.76 -8.80 -18.42
CA SER A 198 21.47 -9.47 -18.53
C SER A 198 21.07 -10.15 -17.22
N ALA A 199 22.02 -10.76 -16.51
CA ALA A 199 21.80 -11.36 -15.20
C ALA A 199 21.43 -10.31 -14.13
N ILE A 200 22.13 -9.18 -14.07
CA ILE A 200 21.79 -8.06 -13.17
C ILE A 200 20.40 -7.52 -13.48
N THR A 201 20.10 -7.34 -14.76
CA THR A 201 18.79 -6.87 -15.26
C THR A 201 17.67 -7.83 -14.86
N LEU A 202 17.91 -9.15 -14.91
CA LEU A 202 16.96 -10.16 -14.48
C LEU A 202 16.60 -10.00 -12.99
N VAL A 203 17.60 -9.81 -12.14
CA VAL A 203 17.39 -9.61 -10.69
C VAL A 203 16.58 -8.35 -10.43
N ILE A 204 16.89 -7.25 -11.12
CA ILE A 204 16.15 -5.99 -11.01
C ILE A 204 14.70 -6.17 -11.47
N ALA A 205 14.47 -6.88 -12.58
CA ALA A 205 13.13 -7.13 -13.09
C ALA A 205 12.28 -7.97 -12.12
N LEU A 206 12.86 -8.99 -11.50
CA LEU A 206 12.20 -9.79 -10.45
C LEU A 206 11.86 -8.95 -9.21
N ALA A 207 12.79 -8.09 -8.77
CA ALA A 207 12.55 -7.19 -7.65
C ALA A 207 11.44 -6.18 -7.97
N ALA A 208 11.42 -5.62 -9.18
CA ALA A 208 10.39 -4.71 -9.65
C ALA A 208 9.00 -5.39 -9.73
N LEU A 209 8.95 -6.64 -10.18
CA LEU A 209 7.72 -7.42 -10.20
C LEU A 209 7.20 -7.67 -8.78
N ALA A 210 8.06 -8.13 -7.87
CA ALA A 210 7.70 -8.37 -6.48
C ALA A 210 7.21 -7.09 -5.78
N ALA A 211 7.89 -5.96 -6.00
CA ALA A 211 7.48 -4.67 -5.48
C ALA A 211 6.11 -4.22 -6.04
N SER A 212 5.89 -4.38 -7.35
CA SER A 212 4.63 -4.01 -8.00
C SER A 212 3.45 -4.82 -7.48
N LEU A 213 3.61 -6.14 -7.33
CA LEU A 213 2.61 -7.02 -6.75
C LEU A 213 2.33 -6.69 -5.29
N TRP A 214 3.37 -6.41 -4.50
CA TRP A 214 3.22 -6.01 -3.10
C TRP A 214 2.47 -4.68 -2.96
N VAL A 215 2.82 -3.67 -3.76
CA VAL A 215 2.11 -2.37 -3.79
C VAL A 215 0.65 -2.58 -4.17
N ALA A 216 0.36 -3.31 -5.25
CA ALA A 216 -1.00 -3.59 -5.69
C ALA A 216 -1.82 -4.29 -4.59
N PHE A 217 -1.24 -5.29 -3.93
CA PHE A 217 -1.89 -6.02 -2.84
C PHE A 217 -2.22 -5.12 -1.64
N VAL A 218 -1.26 -4.33 -1.16
CA VAL A 218 -1.46 -3.45 0.00
C VAL A 218 -2.47 -2.35 -0.31
N VAL A 219 -2.38 -1.72 -1.48
CA VAL A 219 -3.31 -0.66 -1.90
C VAL A 219 -4.72 -1.21 -2.06
N TYR A 220 -4.88 -2.40 -2.64
CA TYR A 220 -6.18 -3.07 -2.75
C TYR A 220 -6.78 -3.40 -1.37
N LYS A 221 -5.97 -3.92 -0.46
CA LYS A 221 -6.39 -4.20 0.92
C LYS A 221 -6.79 -2.91 1.67
N TYR A 222 -6.07 -1.81 1.44
CA TYR A 222 -6.44 -0.51 2.00
C TYR A 222 -7.73 0.06 1.38
N TYR A 223 -7.95 -0.16 0.09
CA TYR A 223 -9.21 0.16 -0.59
C TYR A 223 -10.38 -0.58 0.07
N MET A 224 -10.23 -1.89 0.28
CA MET A 224 -11.24 -2.71 0.97
C MET A 224 -11.49 -2.21 2.40
N TYR A 225 -10.44 -1.86 3.14
CA TYR A 225 -10.56 -1.27 4.48
C TYR A 225 -11.39 0.02 4.47
N LEU A 226 -11.07 0.97 3.58
CA LEU A 226 -11.82 2.24 3.50
C LEU A 226 -13.27 2.02 3.07
N LYS A 227 -13.50 1.10 2.13
CA LYS A 227 -14.85 0.73 1.66
C LYS A 227 -15.70 0.12 2.79
N ASP A 228 -15.16 -0.86 3.51
CA ASP A 228 -15.86 -1.53 4.60
C ASP A 228 -16.10 -0.57 5.77
N MET A 229 -15.11 0.29 6.10
CA MET A 229 -15.24 1.30 7.15
C MET A 229 -16.31 2.35 6.81
N LYS A 230 -16.40 2.76 5.54
CA LYS A 230 -17.43 3.69 5.07
C LYS A 230 -18.82 3.03 5.07
N PHE A 231 -18.89 1.76 4.72
CA PHE A 231 -20.13 0.99 4.78
C PHE A 231 -20.64 0.85 6.22
N ALA A 232 -19.74 0.54 7.17
CA ALA A 232 -20.07 0.42 8.58
C ALA A 232 -20.47 1.75 9.24
N ARG A 233 -19.98 2.89 8.73
CA ARG A 233 -20.39 4.23 9.21
C ARG A 233 -21.80 4.65 8.80
N VAL A 234 -22.44 3.97 7.83
CA VAL A 234 -23.80 4.29 7.39
C VAL A 234 -24.79 3.38 8.13
N PRO A 235 -25.58 3.88 9.10
CA PRO A 235 -26.43 3.04 9.95
C PRO A 235 -27.49 2.25 9.15
N LYS A 236 -27.99 2.80 8.04
CA LYS A 236 -28.95 2.11 7.15
C LYS A 236 -28.42 0.82 6.53
N ASN A 237 -27.10 0.70 6.36
CA ASN A 237 -26.48 -0.45 5.72
C ASN A 237 -26.28 -1.63 6.67
N GLN A 238 -26.19 -1.37 7.98
CA GLN A 238 -26.04 -2.42 8.99
C GLN A 238 -27.33 -3.24 9.15
N VAL A 239 -28.51 -2.60 9.07
CA VAL A 239 -29.81 -3.28 9.09
C VAL A 239 -29.93 -4.33 7.96
N HIS A 240 -29.38 -4.04 6.79
CA HIS A 240 -29.38 -4.99 5.68
C HIS A 240 -28.44 -6.19 5.86
N ILE A 241 -27.38 -6.06 6.68
CA ILE A 241 -26.49 -7.18 7.02
C ILE A 241 -27.22 -8.11 7.98
N GLU A 242 -27.80 -7.58 9.06
CA GLU A 242 -28.53 -8.36 10.04
C GLU A 242 -29.65 -9.19 9.39
N ILE A 243 -30.42 -8.59 8.48
CA ILE A 243 -31.48 -9.31 7.75
C ILE A 243 -30.91 -10.42 6.86
N LYS A 244 -29.76 -10.20 6.21
CA LYS A 244 -29.13 -11.22 5.35
C LYS A 244 -28.54 -12.36 6.17
N ASP A 245 -27.88 -12.06 7.28
CA ASP A 245 -27.28 -13.05 8.15
C ASP A 245 -28.35 -13.87 8.89
N LEU A 246 -29.43 -13.24 9.35
CA LEU A 246 -30.62 -13.92 9.87
C LEU A 246 -31.22 -14.85 8.81
N LYS A 247 -31.40 -14.36 7.56
CA LYS A 247 -31.92 -15.19 6.47
C LYS A 247 -30.99 -16.35 6.12
N LYS A 248 -29.68 -16.20 6.31
CA LYS A 248 -28.69 -17.26 6.05
C LYS A 248 -28.67 -18.31 7.17
N GLY A 249 -28.81 -17.88 8.43
CA GLY A 249 -28.92 -18.77 9.58
C GLY A 249 -30.24 -19.55 9.66
N ILE A 250 -31.33 -18.99 9.11
CA ILE A 250 -32.63 -19.70 9.00
C ILE A 250 -32.63 -20.78 7.89
N ASN A 251 -31.72 -20.69 6.92
CA ASN A 251 -31.61 -21.63 5.80
C ASN A 251 -30.50 -22.69 6.00
N GLN A 252 -29.96 -22.82 7.21
CA GLN A 252 -29.06 -23.91 7.64
C GLN A 252 -29.79 -24.80 8.64
#